data_AF-A0AAW0SLW0-F1
#
_entry.id   AF-A0AAW0SLW0-F1
#
_cell.length_a   1.000
_cell.length_b   1.000
_cell.length_c   1.000
_cell.angle_alpha   90.00
_cell.angle_beta   90.00
_cell.angle_gamma   90.00
#
_symmetry.space_group_name_H-M   'P 1'
#
loop_
_entity.id
_entity.type
_entity.pdbx_description
1 polymer ?
#
loop_
_entity_poly.entity_id
_entity_poly.type
_entity_poly.pdbx_seq_one_letter_code
_entity_poly.pdbx_strand_id
1 'polypeptide(L)'
;MANLFGIIVSGRLVQTNFQQCGETQFLTVIPEADNINHVVVFLTGTQPFPDGLGGSVYFSWPDPNKPPTWHLLGNITNEKPSAIFKISGLKQVIGTSLQTGFTFGEQKMSHNAQIGISVEPLSQIQGAGCQSIH
;
A
#
# COMPACT_ATOMS: atom_id res chain seq x y z
N MET A 1 -18.36 -6.01 10.21
CA MET A 1 -16.90 -6.02 10.01
C MET A 1 -16.64 -6.34 8.56
N ALA A 2 -16.32 -5.33 7.75
CA ALA A 2 -16.14 -5.50 6.32
C ALA A 2 -14.73 -6.04 6.04
N ASN A 3 -14.59 -7.37 5.98
CA ASN A 3 -13.38 -8.03 5.51
C ASN A 3 -13.32 -7.99 3.97
N LEU A 4 -13.46 -6.80 3.38
CA LEU A 4 -13.52 -6.61 1.94
C LEU A 4 -12.15 -6.87 1.28
N PHE A 5 -11.09 -6.48 2.01
CA PHE A 5 -9.71 -6.58 1.57
C PHE A 5 -8.94 -7.58 2.42
N GLY A 6 -8.03 -8.29 1.77
CA GLY A 6 -7.05 -9.15 2.39
C GLY A 6 -5.65 -8.72 1.98
N ILE A 7 -4.71 -8.99 2.86
CA ILE A 7 -3.29 -8.79 2.62
C ILE A 7 -2.51 -10.05 2.99
N ILE A 8 -1.59 -10.46 2.12
CA ILE A 8 -0.64 -11.54 2.37
C ILE A 8 0.74 -10.93 2.35
N VAL A 9 1.45 -11.08 3.46
CA VAL A 9 2.87 -10.77 3.54
C VAL A 9 3.63 -12.08 3.35
N SER A 10 4.67 -12.06 2.50
CA SER A 10 5.49 -13.25 2.27
C SER A 10 6.00 -13.83 3.61
N GLY A 11 5.74 -15.12 3.83
CA GLY A 11 6.13 -15.83 5.05
C GLY A 11 5.21 -15.63 6.27
N ARG A 12 4.04 -14.97 6.12
CA ARG A 12 3.09 -14.74 7.21
C ARG A 12 1.68 -15.23 6.86
N LEU A 13 0.85 -15.37 7.88
CA LEU A 13 -0.57 -15.63 7.72
C LEU A 13 -1.27 -14.44 7.06
N VAL A 14 -2.35 -14.76 6.33
CA VAL A 14 -3.24 -13.76 5.73
C VAL A 14 -3.83 -12.87 6.81
N GLN A 15 -3.87 -11.58 6.53
CA GLN A 15 -4.48 -10.57 7.38
C GLN A 15 -5.66 -9.95 6.65
N THR A 16 -6.80 -9.84 7.33
CA THR A 16 -8.02 -9.19 6.79
C THR A 16 -8.56 -8.13 7.75
N ASN A 17 -7.78 -7.80 8.79
CA ASN A 17 -8.11 -6.81 9.80
C ASN A 17 -7.80 -5.39 9.28
N PHE A 18 -8.50 -4.98 8.24
CA PHE A 18 -8.49 -3.60 7.78
C PHE A 18 -9.36 -2.74 8.70
N GLN A 19 -8.76 -1.69 9.25
CA GLN A 19 -9.46 -0.65 9.97
C GLN A 19 -9.98 0.37 8.97
N GLN A 20 -11.28 0.64 8.99
CA GLN A 20 -11.86 1.72 8.22
C GLN A 20 -11.54 3.04 8.91
N CYS A 21 -10.75 3.90 8.26
CA CYS A 21 -10.35 5.21 8.78
C CYS A 21 -11.19 6.35 8.20
N GLY A 22 -11.86 6.12 7.07
CA GLY A 22 -12.78 7.06 6.44
C GLY A 22 -13.89 6.34 5.70
N GLU A 23 -14.78 7.07 5.02
CA GLU A 23 -15.91 6.48 4.29
C GLU A 23 -15.47 5.45 3.25
N THR A 24 -14.41 5.76 2.51
CA THR A 24 -13.83 4.93 1.46
C THR A 24 -12.39 4.51 1.74
N GLN A 25 -11.88 4.78 2.95
CA GLN A 25 -10.46 4.58 3.28
C GLN A 25 -10.28 3.49 4.32
N PHE A 26 -9.42 2.53 3.99
CA PHE A 26 -9.11 1.36 4.80
C PHE A 26 -7.61 1.31 5.06
N LEU A 27 -7.22 0.95 6.28
CA LEU A 27 -5.83 0.92 6.69
C LEU A 27 -5.53 -0.35 7.47
N THR A 28 -4.36 -0.92 7.25
CA THR A 28 -3.83 -1.99 8.07
C THR A 28 -2.36 -1.76 8.37
N VAL A 29 -1.91 -2.32 9.48
CA VAL A 29 -0.52 -2.18 9.94
C VAL A 29 0.17 -3.52 9.75
N ILE A 30 1.28 -3.51 9.02
CA ILE A 30 2.16 -4.65 8.88
C ILE A 30 3.25 -4.54 9.95
N PRO A 31 3.21 -5.36 11.01
CA PRO A 31 4.29 -5.39 11.99
C PRO A 31 5.56 -5.96 11.36
N GLU A 32 6.74 -5.58 11.86
CA GLU A 32 8.04 -6.09 11.39
C GLU A 32 8.20 -6.09 9.85
N ALA A 33 7.78 -5.00 9.23
CA ALA A 33 7.89 -4.76 7.82
C ALA A 33 9.36 -4.68 7.34
N ASP A 34 10.34 -4.66 8.24
CA ASP A 34 11.74 -4.60 7.86
C ASP A 34 12.21 -5.74 6.98
N ASN A 35 11.66 -6.93 7.21
CA ASN A 35 12.04 -8.17 6.55
C ASN A 35 11.07 -8.56 5.42
N ILE A 36 10.14 -7.68 5.03
CA ILE A 36 9.14 -8.01 4.00
C ILE A 36 9.66 -7.66 2.62
N ASN A 37 9.61 -8.64 1.72
CA ASN A 37 10.00 -8.45 0.33
C ASN A 37 8.79 -8.21 -0.58
N HIS A 38 7.74 -8.98 -0.38
CA HIS A 38 6.54 -8.96 -1.21
C HIS A 38 5.28 -8.91 -0.34
N VAL A 39 4.36 -8.08 -0.79
CA VAL A 39 3.04 -7.90 -0.20
C VAL A 39 2.02 -8.10 -1.30
N VAL A 40 1.02 -8.93 -1.03
CA VAL A 40 -0.12 -9.16 -1.92
C VAL A 40 -1.33 -8.51 -1.30
N VAL A 41 -2.02 -7.66 -2.05
CA VAL A 41 -3.30 -7.08 -1.64
C VAL A 41 -4.36 -7.62 -2.59
N PHE A 42 -5.49 -8.06 -2.04
CA PHE A 42 -6.54 -8.69 -2.82
C PHE A 42 -7.93 -8.44 -2.22
N LEU A 43 -8.96 -8.52 -3.06
CA LEU A 43 -10.35 -8.58 -2.64
C LEU A 43 -10.67 -9.99 -2.14
N THR A 44 -11.35 -10.09 -1.00
CA THR A 44 -11.75 -11.40 -0.45
C THR A 44 -12.88 -12.07 -1.22
N GLY A 45 -13.53 -11.35 -2.13
CA GLY A 45 -14.68 -11.82 -2.90
C GLY A 45 -16.00 -11.82 -2.12
N THR A 46 -16.01 -11.32 -0.88
CA THR A 46 -17.25 -11.14 -0.10
C THR A 46 -18.18 -10.09 -0.73
N GLN A 47 -17.61 -9.04 -1.31
CA GLN A 47 -18.34 -8.01 -2.04
C GLN A 47 -17.43 -7.45 -3.17
N PRO A 48 -17.95 -7.22 -4.38
CA PRO A 48 -17.22 -6.49 -5.42
C PRO A 48 -17.19 -5.00 -5.13
N PHE A 49 -16.29 -4.26 -5.77
CA PHE A 49 -16.38 -2.80 -5.78
C PHE A 49 -17.69 -2.35 -6.45
N PRO A 50 -18.30 -1.25 -5.98
CA PRO A 50 -19.41 -0.63 -6.69
C PRO A 50 -19.03 -0.24 -8.12
N ASP A 51 -20.02 -0.18 -9.01
CA ASP A 51 -19.80 0.16 -10.42
C ASP A 51 -19.07 1.50 -10.58
N GLY A 52 -18.01 1.50 -11.39
CA GLY A 52 -17.20 2.68 -11.63
C GLY A 52 -16.17 3.01 -10.53
N LEU A 53 -16.03 2.17 -9.50
CA LEU A 53 -15.03 2.34 -8.43
C LEU A 53 -13.93 1.25 -8.46
N GLY A 54 -12.77 1.58 -7.91
CA GLY A 54 -11.68 0.65 -7.62
C GLY A 54 -10.94 1.06 -6.36
N GLY A 55 -9.91 0.31 -5.98
CA GLY A 55 -9.08 0.58 -4.80
C GLY A 55 -7.66 0.97 -5.17
N SER A 56 -7.25 2.17 -4.79
CA SER A 56 -5.85 2.61 -4.84
C SER A 56 -5.12 2.13 -3.59
N VAL A 57 -4.01 1.40 -3.77
CA VAL A 57 -3.20 0.83 -2.69
C VAL A 57 -2.01 1.73 -2.42
N TYR A 58 -1.91 2.22 -1.19
CA TYR A 58 -0.86 3.08 -0.70
C TYR A 58 -0.02 2.38 0.37
N PHE A 59 1.25 2.75 0.44
CA PHE A 59 2.20 2.27 1.42
C PHE A 59 2.84 3.43 2.15
N SER A 60 2.95 3.34 3.47
CA SER A 60 3.61 4.33 4.30
C SER A 60 4.53 3.67 5.31
N TRP A 61 5.71 4.25 5.48
CA TRP A 61 6.57 4.00 6.64
C TRP A 61 6.24 5.08 7.68
N PRO A 62 5.57 4.75 8.79
CA PRO A 62 5.36 5.70 9.87
C PRO A 62 6.73 6.04 10.47
N ASP A 63 7.16 7.29 10.41
CA ASP A 63 8.37 7.77 11.08
C ASP A 63 7.94 8.52 12.35
N PRO A 64 8.49 8.21 13.54
CA PRO A 64 8.14 8.94 14.76
C PRO A 64 8.48 10.44 14.71
N ASN A 65 9.37 10.86 13.81
CA ASN A 65 9.84 12.24 13.69
C ASN A 65 9.26 12.99 12.49
N LYS A 66 8.50 12.32 11.61
CA LYS A 66 7.96 12.93 10.38
C LYS A 66 6.51 12.49 10.14
N PRO A 67 5.70 13.34 9.48
CA PRO A 67 4.39 12.90 9.03
C PRO A 67 4.50 11.67 8.11
N PRO A 68 3.56 10.72 8.20
CA PRO A 68 3.58 9.50 7.39
C PRO A 68 3.54 9.86 5.91
N THR A 69 4.55 9.41 5.16
CA THR A 69 4.63 9.64 3.72
C THR A 69 4.01 8.47 2.98
N TRP A 70 2.87 8.71 2.36
CA TRP A 70 2.13 7.72 1.59
C TRP A 70 2.63 7.67 0.14
N HIS A 71 2.96 6.47 -0.32
CA HIS A 71 3.41 6.17 -1.67
C HIS A 71 2.38 5.28 -2.35
N LEU A 72 1.91 5.66 -3.53
CA LEU A 72 1.02 4.82 -4.33
C LEU A 72 1.82 3.60 -4.82
N LEU A 73 1.39 2.40 -4.43
CA LEU A 73 1.95 1.15 -4.93
C LEU A 73 1.28 0.71 -6.24
N GLY A 74 -0.02 0.93 -6.33
CA GLY A 74 -0.83 0.57 -7.49
C GLY A 74 -2.30 0.51 -7.14
N ASN A 75 -3.06 -0.33 -7.84
CA ASN A 75 -4.50 -0.41 -7.71
C ASN A 75 -5.04 -1.85 -7.83
N ILE A 76 -6.25 -2.03 -7.34
CA ILE A 76 -7.08 -3.23 -7.43
C ILE A 76 -8.47 -2.82 -7.95
N THR A 77 -9.06 -3.61 -8.82
CA THR A 77 -10.39 -3.35 -9.43
C THR A 77 -11.19 -4.66 -9.49
N ASN A 78 -12.44 -4.61 -9.93
CA ASN A 78 -13.21 -5.84 -10.16
C ASN A 78 -12.60 -6.72 -11.28
N GLU A 79 -11.96 -6.11 -12.28
CA GLU A 79 -11.25 -6.83 -13.34
C GLU A 79 -9.90 -7.39 -12.86
N LYS A 80 -9.24 -6.66 -11.96
CA LYS A 80 -7.97 -7.04 -11.34
C LYS A 80 -8.13 -7.06 -9.82
N PRO A 81 -8.75 -8.12 -9.25
CA PRO A 81 -9.10 -8.18 -7.83
C PRO A 81 -7.89 -8.40 -6.92
N SER A 82 -6.69 -8.61 -7.46
CA SER A 82 -5.47 -8.81 -6.69
C SER A 82 -4.24 -8.21 -7.37
N ALA A 83 -3.29 -7.76 -6.55
CA ALA A 83 -2.02 -7.21 -6.99
C ALA A 83 -0.89 -7.58 -6.02
N ILE A 84 0.31 -7.78 -6.56
CA ILE A 84 1.52 -8.11 -5.80
C ILE A 84 2.47 -6.92 -5.92
N PHE A 85 2.97 -6.46 -4.78
CA PHE A 85 3.86 -5.31 -4.67
C PHE A 85 5.18 -5.71 -3.99
N LYS A 86 6.30 -5.26 -4.57
CA LYS A 86 7.64 -5.49 -4.02
C LYS A 86 8.03 -4.30 -3.14
N ILE A 87 8.18 -4.55 -1.84
CA ILE A 87 8.47 -3.50 -0.84
C ILE A 87 9.97 -3.27 -0.66
N SER A 88 10.80 -4.28 -0.93
CA SER A 88 12.26 -4.19 -0.71
C SER A 88 12.96 -3.11 -1.52
N GLY A 89 12.44 -2.76 -2.71
CA GLY A 89 12.97 -1.65 -3.52
C GLY A 89 12.44 -0.26 -3.11
N LEU A 90 11.30 -0.18 -2.43
CA LEU A 90 10.68 1.08 -2.05
C LEU A 90 11.52 1.83 -1.00
N LYS A 91 12.16 1.09 -0.09
CA LYS A 91 13.13 1.63 0.89
C LYS A 91 14.27 2.40 0.20
N GLN A 92 14.71 1.95 -0.97
CA GLN A 92 15.81 2.55 -1.70
C GLN A 92 15.37 3.80 -2.47
N VAL A 93 14.17 3.79 -3.07
CA VAL A 93 13.59 4.94 -3.79
C VAL A 93 13.31 6.12 -2.84
N ILE A 94 12.79 5.82 -1.64
CA ILE A 94 12.55 6.81 -0.57
C ILE A 94 13.89 7.35 -0.03
N GLY A 95 14.94 6.52 -0.02
CA GLY A 95 16.30 6.96 0.31
C GLY A 95 16.93 7.88 -0.75
N THR A 96 16.66 7.66 -2.04
CA THR A 96 17.27 8.43 -3.14
C THR A 96 16.69 9.83 -3.34
N SER A 97 15.51 10.18 -2.82
CA SER A 97 15.03 11.57 -2.83
C SER A 97 15.71 12.46 -1.77
N LEU A 98 16.59 11.89 -0.94
CA LEU A 98 17.40 12.60 0.05
C LEU A 98 18.92 12.51 -0.19
N GLN A 99 19.37 11.87 -1.28
CA GLN A 99 20.81 11.68 -1.50
C GLN A 99 21.43 12.79 -2.37
N THR A 100 21.47 14.00 -1.79
CA THR A 100 22.58 14.94 -2.01
C THR A 100 23.13 15.47 -0.68
N GLY A 101 23.25 14.61 0.33
CA GLY A 101 23.82 14.99 1.62
C GLY A 101 24.18 13.78 2.49
N PHE A 102 25.44 13.68 2.84
CA PHE A 102 26.05 12.74 3.80
C PHE A 102 25.23 12.53 5.08
N THR A 103 25.19 11.29 5.62
CA THR A 103 25.23 10.88 7.05
C THR A 103 24.94 9.37 7.14
N PHE A 104 25.86 8.49 7.57
CA PHE A 104 26.23 8.13 8.95
C PHE A 104 25.05 8.08 9.93
N GLY A 105 24.52 6.88 10.17
CA GLY A 105 23.54 6.59 11.22
C GLY A 105 22.49 5.59 10.78
N GLU A 106 22.48 4.40 11.40
CA GLU A 106 21.35 3.48 11.39
C GLU A 106 20.09 4.22 11.88
N GLN A 107 19.31 4.76 10.95
CA GLN A 107 18.00 5.29 11.28
C GLN A 107 17.11 4.07 11.55
N LYS A 108 16.68 3.91 12.81
CA LYS A 108 15.60 3.01 13.21
C LYS A 108 14.37 3.35 12.37
N MET A 109 14.26 2.74 11.20
CA MET A 109 13.00 2.69 10.48
C MET A 109 12.01 2.03 11.43
N SER A 110 10.84 2.62 11.60
CA SER A 110 9.79 1.98 12.39
C SER A 110 9.59 0.56 11.88
N HIS A 111 9.66 -0.40 12.78
CA HIS A 111 9.49 -1.81 12.45
C HIS A 111 8.12 -2.08 11.81
N ASN A 112 7.15 -1.18 11.98
CA ASN A 112 5.79 -1.36 11.48
C ASN A 112 5.59 -0.50 10.24
N ALA A 113 5.13 -1.10 9.13
CA ALA A 113 4.64 -0.37 7.97
C ALA A 113 3.12 -0.24 7.99
N GLN A 114 2.58 0.69 7.20
CA GLN A 114 1.15 0.85 7.01
C GLN A 114 0.79 0.67 5.53
N ILE A 115 -0.29 -0.06 5.29
CA ILE A 115 -0.93 -0.17 3.98
C ILE A 115 -2.29 0.49 4.07
N GLY A 116 -2.54 1.40 3.15
CA GLY A 116 -3.81 2.07 2.95
C GLY A 116 -4.47 1.61 1.65
N ILE A 117 -5.78 1.51 1.64
CA ILE A 117 -6.60 1.30 0.45
C ILE A 117 -7.64 2.41 0.41
N SER A 118 -7.63 3.21 -0.64
CA SER A 118 -8.63 4.25 -0.89
C SER A 118 -9.54 3.80 -2.02
N VAL A 119 -10.86 3.76 -1.78
CA VAL A 119 -11.84 3.44 -2.82
C VAL A 119 -12.15 4.72 -3.60
N GLU A 120 -11.78 4.74 -4.87
CA GLU A 120 -11.80 5.91 -5.74
C GLU A 120 -12.43 5.56 -7.10
N PRO A 121 -12.98 6.54 -7.82
CA PRO A 121 -13.47 6.34 -9.19
C PRO A 121 -12.40 5.78 -10.11
N LEU A 122 -12.78 4.80 -10.94
CA LEU A 122 -11.88 4.18 -11.92
C LEU A 122 -11.25 5.20 -12.87
N SER A 123 -11.93 6.30 -13.16
CA SER A 123 -11.39 7.41 -13.96
C SER A 123 -10.14 8.04 -13.35
N GLN A 124 -10.05 8.14 -12.02
CA GLN A 124 -8.87 8.65 -11.31
C GLN A 124 -7.76 7.59 -11.26
N ILE A 125 -8.13 6.33 -11.04
CA ILE A 125 -7.20 5.21 -10.91
C ILE A 125 -6.51 4.87 -12.25
N GLN A 126 -7.27 4.83 -13.35
CA GLN A 126 -6.75 4.55 -14.69
C GLN A 126 -5.89 5.72 -15.22
N GLY A 127 -6.22 6.96 -14.84
CA GLY A 127 -5.42 8.14 -15.17
C GLY A 127 -4.01 8.10 -14.58
N ALA A 128 -3.82 7.49 -13.41
CA ALA A 128 -2.51 7.33 -12.79
C ALA A 128 -1.62 6.26 -13.47
N GLY A 129 -2.20 5.38 -14.30
CA GLY A 129 -1.50 4.27 -14.95
C GLY A 129 -1.18 4.48 -16.44
N CYS A 130 -1.67 5.54 -17.08
CA CYS A 130 -1.55 5.74 -18.52
C CYS A 130 -0.76 7.01 -18.88
N GLN A 131 0.56 6.95 -18.69
CA GLN A 131 1.51 7.61 -19.60
C GLN A 131 2.01 6.55 -20.59
N SER A 132 1.10 6.02 -21.43
CA SER A 132 1.52 5.30 -22.62
C SER A 132 2.01 6.33 -23.61
N ILE A 133 3.33 6.37 -23.76
CA ILE A 133 4.10 6.94 -24.87
C ILE A 133 3.28 7.12 -26.17
N HIS A 134 3.35 8.34 -26.72
CA HIS A 134 3.18 8.59 -28.15
C HIS A 134 4.51 9.14 -28.68
#